data_AF-A0A8T2JI61-F1
#
_entry.id   AF-A0A8T2JI61-F1
#
_cell.length_a   1.000
_cell.length_b   1.000
_cell.length_c   1.000
_cell.angle_alpha   90.00
_cell.angle_beta   90.00
_cell.angle_gamma   90.00
#
_symmetry.space_group_name_H-M   'P 1'
#
loop_
_entity.id
_entity.type
_entity.pdbx_description
1 polymer ?
#
loop_
_entity_poly.entity_id
_entity_poly.type
_entity_poly.pdbx_seq_one_letter_code
_entity_poly.pdbx_strand_id
1 'polypeptide(L)'
;MCYQNRNICRLQCHLSAGEYQQDLLSSIPAVYISPNSQPPCDKLSEVVQLCGGKVCKAMRQAKICIGELTGKRATDVQNVSEKWLLDSISHHRLYPLENYLLNE
;
A
#
# COMPACT_ATOMS: atom_id res chain seq x y z
N MET A 1 31.46 38.21 24.96
CA MET A 1 31.62 38.35 23.50
C MET A 1 32.08 37.02 22.93
N CYS A 2 31.25 36.37 22.12
CA CYS A 2 31.65 35.57 20.95
C CYS A 2 30.37 35.29 20.15
N TYR A 3 30.46 35.62 18.87
CA TYR A 3 29.39 35.78 17.89
C TYR A 3 29.04 34.45 17.21
N GLN A 4 27.74 34.28 16.89
CA GLN A 4 27.11 33.66 15.73
C GLN A 4 27.67 32.39 15.04
N ASN A 5 26.69 31.51 14.76
CA ASN A 5 26.51 30.63 13.60
C ASN A 5 27.30 29.32 13.51
N ARG A 6 26.58 28.21 13.71
CA ARG A 6 26.46 27.16 12.68
C ARG A 6 25.28 26.23 12.97
N ASN A 7 24.29 26.32 12.08
CA ASN A 7 23.30 25.31 11.73
C ASN A 7 22.32 24.89 12.82
N ILE A 8 21.07 25.33 12.60
CA ILE A 8 19.82 24.75 13.08
C ILE A 8 20.04 23.29 13.49
N CYS A 9 20.06 23.07 14.80
CA CYS A 9 20.21 21.76 15.41
C CYS A 9 19.16 20.82 14.80
N ARG A 10 19.47 19.51 14.78
CA ARG A 10 18.58 18.38 14.43
C ARG A 10 17.27 18.31 15.25
N LEU A 11 16.90 19.39 15.93
CA LEU A 11 15.82 19.55 16.88
C LEU A 11 14.53 20.08 16.21
N GLN A 12 14.20 19.51 15.05
CA GLN A 12 12.81 19.40 14.59
C GLN A 12 12.43 17.94 14.29
N CYS A 13 13.09 16.97 14.93
CA CYS A 13 12.64 15.57 14.96
C CYS A 13 11.72 15.25 16.15
N HIS A 14 10.91 16.22 16.62
CA HIS A 14 9.98 15.98 17.72
C HIS A 14 8.64 16.75 17.62
N LEU A 15 8.27 17.23 16.43
CA LEU A 15 6.91 17.75 16.18
C LEU A 15 5.96 16.73 15.54
N SER A 16 6.36 15.46 15.46
CA SER A 16 5.44 14.33 15.30
C SER A 16 5.47 13.47 16.55
N ALA A 17 4.99 14.01 17.68
CA ALA A 17 4.63 13.21 18.85
C ALA A 17 3.32 12.40 18.63
N GLY A 18 2.83 12.37 17.40
CA GLY A 18 1.97 11.34 16.84
C GLY A 18 2.46 11.14 15.41
N GLU A 19 3.41 10.22 15.21
CA GLU A 19 3.87 9.83 13.88
C GLU A 19 2.64 9.56 13.00
N TYR A 20 2.54 10.26 11.88
CA TYR A 20 1.65 9.90 10.78
C TYR A 20 2.14 8.55 10.23
N GLN A 21 1.88 7.48 10.99
CA GLN A 21 2.20 6.13 10.61
C GLN A 21 1.20 5.77 9.52
N GLN A 22 1.67 5.87 8.28
CA GLN A 22 1.05 5.25 7.11
C GLN A 22 1.21 3.73 7.28
N ASP A 23 0.55 3.15 8.27
CA ASP A 23 0.58 1.73 8.62
C ASP A 23 -0.77 1.08 8.28
N LEU A 24 -1.56 1.75 7.42
CA LEU A 24 -2.90 1.31 7.03
C LEU A 24 -2.92 -0.13 6.51
N LEU A 25 -1.86 -0.53 5.79
CA LEU A 25 -1.75 -1.84 5.14
C LEU A 25 -0.86 -2.83 5.92
N SER A 26 -0.38 -2.49 7.11
CA SER A 26 0.47 -3.40 7.90
C SER A 26 -0.27 -4.62 8.43
N SER A 27 -1.58 -4.46 8.66
CA SER A 27 -2.46 -5.47 9.22
C SER A 27 -3.06 -6.39 8.16
N ILE A 28 -2.89 -6.10 6.86
CA ILE A 28 -3.38 -6.95 5.78
C ILE A 28 -2.32 -7.99 5.38
N PRO A 29 -2.75 -9.16 4.87
CA PRO A 29 -1.81 -10.14 4.31
C PRO A 29 -1.07 -9.56 3.11
N ALA A 30 0.03 -10.21 2.74
CA ALA A 30 0.79 -9.78 1.57
C ALA A 30 -0.06 -9.79 0.30
N VAL A 31 0.10 -8.75 -0.51
CA VAL A 31 -0.66 -8.51 -1.73
C VAL A 31 0.17 -8.87 -2.96
N TYR A 32 -0.48 -9.36 -3.99
CA TYR A 32 0.09 -9.49 -5.32
C TYR A 32 -0.54 -8.42 -6.23
N ILE A 33 0.26 -7.72 -7.01
CA ILE A 33 -0.24 -6.72 -7.95
C ILE A 33 -0.06 -7.25 -9.36
N SER A 34 -1.14 -7.22 -10.15
CA SER A 34 -1.12 -7.66 -11.54
C SER A 34 -0.10 -6.86 -12.35
N PRO A 35 0.71 -7.50 -13.22
CA PRO A 35 1.63 -6.78 -14.10
C PRO A 35 0.89 -5.87 -15.11
N ASN A 36 -0.39 -6.15 -15.37
CA ASN A 36 -1.22 -5.37 -16.28
C ASN A 36 -2.01 -4.25 -15.57
N SER A 37 -1.75 -4.02 -14.28
CA SER A 37 -2.51 -3.05 -13.50
C SER A 37 -2.40 -1.63 -14.05
N GLN A 38 -3.41 -0.82 -13.79
CA GLN A 38 -3.40 0.60 -14.09
C GLN A 38 -3.82 1.40 -12.85
N PRO A 39 -2.90 2.16 -12.21
CA PRO A 39 -1.53 2.50 -12.62
C PRO A 39 -0.52 1.31 -12.59
N PRO A 40 0.67 1.46 -13.19
CA PRO A 40 1.65 0.37 -13.32
C PRO A 40 2.01 -0.31 -11.99
N CYS A 41 2.27 -1.61 -12.04
CA CYS A 41 2.46 -2.44 -10.84
C CYS A 41 3.57 -1.96 -9.91
N ASP A 42 4.65 -1.38 -10.47
CA ASP A 42 5.77 -0.80 -9.70
C ASP A 42 5.29 0.37 -8.83
N LYS A 43 4.45 1.24 -9.39
CA LYS A 43 3.89 2.39 -8.67
C LYS A 43 2.91 1.98 -7.58
N LEU A 44 2.04 1.01 -7.86
CA LEU A 44 1.17 0.46 -6.81
C LEU A 44 1.98 -0.26 -5.74
N SER A 45 3.09 -0.93 -6.10
CA SER A 45 3.96 -1.60 -5.14
C SER A 45 4.65 -0.62 -4.20
N GLU A 46 5.17 0.47 -4.75
CA GLU A 46 5.75 1.59 -3.99
C GLU A 46 4.73 2.14 -2.99
N VAL A 47 3.51 2.41 -3.44
CA VAL A 47 2.42 2.90 -2.60
C VAL A 47 2.07 1.92 -1.48
N VAL A 48 1.95 0.62 -1.78
CA VAL A 48 1.68 -0.40 -0.76
C VAL A 48 2.77 -0.42 0.32
N GLN A 49 4.03 -0.36 -0.08
CA GLN A 49 5.17 -0.36 0.85
C GLN A 49 5.23 0.91 1.70
N LEU A 50 4.97 2.08 1.11
CA LEU A 50 4.90 3.36 1.83
C LEU A 50 3.77 3.38 2.86
N CYS A 51 2.68 2.65 2.60
CA CYS A 51 1.56 2.48 3.52
C CYS A 51 1.69 1.27 4.47
N GLY A 52 2.90 0.74 4.65
CA GLY A 52 3.21 -0.33 5.62
C GLY A 52 2.85 -1.75 5.16
N GLY A 53 2.36 -1.90 3.94
CA GLY A 53 1.95 -3.17 3.37
C GLY A 53 3.10 -3.98 2.77
N LYS A 54 2.83 -5.25 2.49
CA LYS A 54 3.79 -6.20 1.92
C LYS A 54 3.37 -6.61 0.53
N VAL A 55 4.28 -6.52 -0.44
CA VAL A 55 4.05 -6.98 -1.82
C VAL A 55 4.81 -8.27 -2.07
N CYS A 56 4.13 -9.29 -2.59
CA CYS A 56 4.73 -10.55 -3.02
C CYS A 56 4.88 -10.62 -4.54
N LYS A 57 5.93 -11.30 -5.00
CA LYS A 57 6.22 -11.48 -6.43
C LYS A 57 5.40 -12.61 -7.07
N ALA A 58 4.82 -13.50 -6.25
CA ALA A 58 4.10 -14.67 -6.73
C ALA A 58 2.68 -14.69 -6.17
N MET A 59 1.67 -14.80 -7.04
CA MET A 59 0.26 -14.87 -6.69
C MET A 59 -0.04 -15.92 -5.60
N ARG A 60 0.60 -17.09 -5.67
CA ARG A 60 0.45 -18.18 -4.69
C ARG A 60 0.82 -17.82 -3.24
N GLN A 61 1.57 -16.74 -3.04
CA GLN A 61 1.97 -16.26 -1.72
C GLN A 61 1.02 -15.18 -1.17
N ALA A 62 0.17 -14.63 -2.03
CA ALA A 62 -0.75 -13.56 -1.69
C ALA A 62 -2.12 -14.11 -1.32
N LYS A 63 -2.82 -13.38 -0.45
CA LYS A 63 -4.25 -13.60 -0.16
C LYS A 63 -5.15 -12.60 -0.86
N ILE A 64 -4.56 -11.48 -1.30
CA ILE A 64 -5.22 -10.40 -2.01
C ILE A 64 -4.44 -10.14 -3.29
N CYS A 65 -5.13 -10.17 -4.43
CA CYS A 65 -4.63 -9.74 -5.72
C CYS A 65 -5.25 -8.39 -6.09
N ILE A 66 -4.44 -7.49 -6.63
CA ILE A 66 -4.86 -6.15 -7.05
C ILE A 66 -4.66 -6.02 -8.56
N GLY A 67 -5.74 -5.67 -9.26
CA GLY A 67 -5.79 -5.48 -10.71
C GLY A 67 -6.27 -6.72 -11.48
N GLU A 68 -6.57 -6.53 -12.76
CA GLU A 68 -7.07 -7.60 -13.63
C GLU A 68 -6.02 -8.69 -13.85
N LEU A 69 -6.41 -9.94 -13.63
CA LEU A 69 -5.54 -11.11 -13.81
C LEU A 69 -5.91 -11.84 -15.09
N THR A 70 -4.93 -12.09 -15.96
CA THR A 70 -5.14 -12.88 -17.17
C THR A 70 -4.93 -14.36 -16.86
N GLY A 71 -6.00 -15.10 -16.60
CA GLY A 71 -5.97 -16.57 -16.44
C GLY A 71 -6.72 -17.09 -15.23
N LYS A 72 -6.54 -18.39 -14.95
CA LYS A 72 -7.23 -19.07 -13.83
C LYS A 72 -6.79 -18.51 -12.48
N ARG A 73 -7.76 -18.01 -11.72
CA ARG A 73 -7.56 -17.57 -10.34
C ARG A 73 -7.50 -18.77 -9.39
N ALA A 74 -6.66 -18.67 -8.36
CA ALA A 74 -6.72 -19.59 -7.24
C ALA A 74 -8.00 -19.30 -6.43
N THR A 75 -8.78 -20.34 -6.11
CA THR A 75 -10.08 -20.20 -5.42
C THR A 75 -9.97 -19.53 -4.04
N ASP A 76 -8.80 -19.58 -3.42
CA ASP A 76 -8.54 -19.04 -2.08
C ASP A 76 -8.00 -17.59 -2.07
N VAL A 77 -7.92 -16.94 -3.24
CA VAL A 77 -7.35 -15.59 -3.36
C VAL A 77 -8.43 -14.60 -3.79
N GLN A 78 -8.58 -13.52 -3.03
CA GLN A 78 -9.51 -12.44 -3.34
C GLN A 78 -8.88 -11.54 -4.40
N ASN A 79 -9.53 -11.36 -5.54
CA ASN A 79 -9.06 -10.48 -6.61
C ASN A 79 -9.87 -9.19 -6.62
N VAL A 80 -9.22 -8.06 -6.36
CA VAL A 80 -9.86 -6.73 -6.30
C VAL A 80 -9.28 -5.77 -7.32
N SER A 81 -10.04 -4.76 -7.68
CA SER A 81 -9.56 -3.68 -8.54
C SER A 81 -8.54 -2.79 -7.83
N GLU A 82 -7.71 -2.10 -8.61
CA GLU A 82 -6.77 -1.08 -8.14
C GLU A 82 -7.47 0.01 -7.33
N LYS A 83 -8.75 0.29 -7.64
CA LYS A 83 -9.56 1.27 -6.92
C LYS A 83 -9.64 0.98 -5.44
N TRP A 84 -9.71 -0.29 -5.02
CA TRP A 84 -9.77 -0.63 -3.60
C TRP A 84 -8.60 -0.04 -2.83
N LEU A 85 -7.39 -0.19 -3.37
CA LEU A 85 -6.16 0.31 -2.77
C LEU A 85 -6.15 1.84 -2.76
N LEU A 86 -6.49 2.46 -3.89
CA LEU A 86 -6.49 3.92 -4.06
C LEU A 86 -7.52 4.60 -3.15
N ASP A 87 -8.74 4.09 -3.08
CA ASP A 87 -9.78 4.60 -2.19
C ASP A 87 -9.41 4.39 -0.73
N SER A 88 -8.85 3.22 -0.40
CA SER A 88 -8.46 2.92 0.98
C SER A 88 -7.40 3.88 1.49
N ILE A 89 -6.41 4.19 0.65
CA ILE A 89 -5.35 5.15 0.99
C ILE A 89 -5.89 6.58 1.02
N SER A 90 -6.69 6.96 0.04
CA SER A 90 -7.24 8.33 -0.05
C SER A 90 -8.11 8.70 1.14
N HIS A 91 -8.87 7.74 1.68
CA HIS A 91 -9.74 7.93 2.84
C HIS A 91 -9.11 7.44 4.15
N HIS A 92 -7.85 6.97 4.10
CA HIS A 92 -7.14 6.39 5.24
C HIS A 92 -7.96 5.33 6.00
N ARG A 93 -8.64 4.44 5.25
CA ARG A 93 -9.52 3.40 5.79
C ARG A 93 -9.50 2.16 4.91
N LEU A 94 -9.40 0.97 5.49
CA LEU A 94 -9.56 -0.28 4.73
C LEU A 94 -11.03 -0.50 4.39
N TYR A 95 -11.33 -0.56 3.09
CA TYR A 95 -12.65 -0.96 2.61
C TYR A 95 -12.78 -2.49 2.55
N PRO A 96 -13.99 -3.04 2.69
CA PRO A 96 -14.23 -4.46 2.48
C PRO A 96 -13.92 -4.84 1.02
N LEU A 97 -13.17 -5.93 0.84
CA LEU A 97 -12.71 -6.42 -0.47
C LEU A 97 -13.88 -6.74 -1.40
N GLU A 98 -14.98 -7.24 -0.83
CA GLU A 98 -16.20 -7.67 -1.52
C GLU A 98 -16.78 -6.62 -2.47
N ASN A 99 -16.71 -5.34 -2.09
CA ASN A 99 -17.22 -4.22 -2.89
C ASN A 99 -16.37 -3.88 -4.11
N TYR A 100 -15.16 -4.42 -4.17
CA TYR A 100 -14.16 -4.12 -5.20
C TYR A 100 -13.70 -5.37 -5.93
N LEU A 101 -14.34 -6.52 -5.70
CA LEU A 101 -14.01 -7.77 -6.36
C LEU A 101 -14.14 -7.62 -7.87
N LEU A 102 -13.09 -8.04 -8.57
CA LEU A 102 -13.12 -8.20 -10.01
C LEU A 102 -13.70 -9.58 -10.30
N ASN A 103 -15.03 -9.63 -10.34
CA ASN A 103 -15.74 -10.79 -10.88
C ASN A 103 -15.57 -10.71 -12.41
N GLU A 104 -15.00 -11.78 -12.97
CA GLU A 104 -14.98 -11.98 -14.42
C GLU A 104 -16.40 -12.24 -14.96
#